data_AF-A0A2P8HMM4-F1
#
_entry.id   AF-A0A2P8HMM4-F1
#
_cell.length_a   1.000
_cell.length_b   1.000
_cell.length_c   1.000
_cell.angle_alpha   90.00
_cell.angle_beta   90.00
_cell.angle_gamma   90.00
#
_symmetry.space_group_name_H-M   'P 1'
#
loop_
_entity.id
_entity.type
_entity.pdbx_description
1 polymer ?
#
loop_
_entity_poly.entity_id
_entity_poly.type
_entity_poly.pdbx_seq_one_letter_code
_entity_poly.pdbx_strand_id
1 'polypeptide(L)'
;MITIMHKRYLTGILMAAAFVFSFSSCKKELPVVGNTAVVKMAGTWWVTMSLNGAPQLAGKHAKINTFNATADDGKELWIQDTGDLGFGFQSKANVNLADLTFTATNAKDVNSAATVTITAGKVFTGQGKSKGGHVTDSIYMELQISSNPGNKYVVSGILRTKFDEDDY
;
A
#
# COMPACT_ATOMS: atom_id res chain seq x y z
N MET A 1 -15.06 22.43 -71.30
CA MET A 1 -15.07 23.01 -69.93
C MET A 1 -15.56 22.03 -68.85
N ILE A 2 -16.40 21.04 -69.18
CA ILE A 2 -17.00 20.08 -68.22
C ILE A 2 -15.99 19.04 -67.66
N THR A 3 -14.95 18.69 -68.42
CA THR A 3 -13.94 17.68 -68.03
C THR A 3 -12.93 18.18 -66.99
N ILE A 4 -12.68 19.49 -66.93
CA ILE A 4 -11.75 20.12 -65.97
C ILE A 4 -12.42 20.26 -64.59
N MET A 5 -13.73 20.48 -64.56
CA MET A 5 -14.52 20.54 -63.32
C MET A 5 -14.51 19.19 -62.58
N HIS A 6 -14.76 18.08 -63.27
CA HIS A 6 -14.78 16.74 -62.66
C HIS A 6 -13.45 16.38 -61.97
N LYS A 7 -12.31 16.76 -62.56
CA LYS A 7 -10.99 16.53 -61.98
C LYS A 7 -10.81 17.29 -60.66
N ARG A 8 -11.25 18.56 -60.58
CA ARG A 8 -11.14 19.40 -59.36
C ARG A 8 -12.03 18.91 -58.22
N TYR A 9 -13.22 18.40 -58.51
CA TYR A 9 -14.10 17.77 -57.52
C TYR A 9 -13.52 16.44 -57.01
N LEU A 10 -12.94 15.63 -57.90
CA LEU A 10 -12.30 14.37 -57.53
C LEU A 10 -11.06 14.59 -56.64
N THR A 11 -10.22 15.60 -56.95
CA THR A 11 -9.08 15.96 -56.10
C THR A 11 -9.53 16.49 -54.74
N GLY A 12 -10.62 17.27 -54.68
CA GLY A 12 -11.18 17.78 -53.43
C GLY A 12 -11.71 16.68 -52.50
N ILE A 13 -12.39 15.68 -53.07
CA ILE A 13 -12.88 14.51 -52.32
C ILE A 13 -11.72 13.66 -51.81
N LEU A 14 -10.67 13.46 -52.61
CA LEU A 14 -9.49 12.69 -52.19
C LEU A 14 -8.73 13.38 -51.04
N MET A 15 -8.63 14.72 -51.08
CA MET A 15 -7.96 15.51 -50.06
C MET A 15 -8.76 15.57 -48.74
N ALA A 16 -10.09 15.64 -48.85
CA ALA A 16 -10.98 15.53 -47.69
C ALA A 16 -10.95 14.13 -47.05
N ALA A 17 -10.92 13.07 -47.87
CA ALA A 17 -10.80 11.70 -47.38
C ALA A 17 -9.47 11.45 -46.66
N ALA A 18 -8.36 11.96 -47.19
CA ALA A 18 -7.04 11.85 -46.57
C ALA A 18 -6.95 12.55 -45.20
N PHE A 19 -7.70 13.63 -44.98
CA PHE A 19 -7.73 14.36 -43.71
C PHE A 19 -8.50 13.64 -42.60
N VAL A 20 -9.52 12.85 -42.95
CA VAL A 20 -10.37 12.13 -41.98
C VAL A 20 -9.65 10.91 -41.37
N PHE A 21 -8.69 10.32 -42.08
CA PHE A 21 -7.90 9.17 -41.57
C PHE A 21 -6.73 9.58 -40.66
N SER A 22 -6.37 10.86 -40.60
CA SER A 22 -5.23 11.38 -39.81
C SER A 22 -5.42 11.32 -38.29
N PHE A 23 -6.64 11.12 -37.79
CA PHE A 23 -6.96 11.10 -36.36
C PHE A 23 -7.23 9.70 -35.79
N SER A 24 -6.97 8.63 -36.56
CA SER A 24 -7.03 7.26 -36.03
C SER A 24 -5.78 6.96 -35.19
N SER A 25 -5.67 7.62 -34.03
CA SER A 25 -4.73 7.22 -32.99
C SER A 25 -5.13 5.83 -32.52
N CYS A 26 -4.25 4.85 -32.64
CA CYS A 26 -4.39 3.58 -31.94
C CYS A 26 -4.64 3.88 -30.44
N LYS A 27 -5.85 3.62 -29.95
CA LYS A 27 -6.07 3.50 -28.52
C LYS A 27 -5.26 2.28 -28.08
N LYS A 28 -4.04 2.49 -27.57
CA LYS A 28 -3.35 1.44 -26.83
C LYS A 28 -4.20 1.22 -25.58
N GLU A 29 -4.98 0.14 -25.57
CA GLU A 29 -5.53 -0.38 -24.33
C GLU A 29 -4.34 -0.69 -23.44
N LEU A 30 -4.17 0.09 -22.38
CA LEU A 30 -3.15 -0.20 -21.39
C LEU A 30 -3.55 -1.52 -20.71
N PRO A 31 -2.62 -2.47 -20.58
CA PRO A 31 -2.92 -3.71 -19.88
C PRO A 31 -3.34 -3.36 -18.45
N VAL A 32 -4.39 -4.03 -17.97
CA VAL A 32 -4.76 -3.97 -16.56
C VAL A 32 -3.59 -4.56 -15.78
N VAL A 33 -2.88 -3.72 -15.03
CA VAL A 33 -1.81 -4.19 -14.15
C VAL A 33 -2.47 -4.90 -12.97
N GLY A 34 -2.17 -6.19 -12.82
CA GLY A 34 -2.65 -6.98 -11.69
C GLY A 34 -2.09 -6.46 -10.37
N ASN A 35 -2.91 -6.48 -9.33
CA ASN A 35 -2.52 -6.15 -7.96
C ASN A 35 -2.84 -7.34 -7.05
N THR A 36 -2.07 -7.47 -5.98
CA THR A 36 -2.43 -8.37 -4.87
C THR A 36 -3.70 -7.87 -4.19
N ALA A 37 -4.50 -8.77 -3.62
CA ALA A 37 -5.80 -8.45 -3.05
C ALA A 37 -5.75 -7.39 -1.92
N VAL A 38 -4.64 -7.34 -1.18
CA VAL A 38 -4.44 -6.39 -0.07
C VAL A 38 -3.48 -5.23 -0.39
N VAL A 39 -3.28 -4.90 -1.68
CA VAL A 39 -2.27 -3.91 -2.12
C VAL A 39 -2.35 -2.56 -1.39
N LYS A 40 -3.56 -2.10 -1.04
CA LYS A 40 -3.78 -0.81 -0.33
C LYS A 40 -3.34 -0.83 1.13
N MET A 41 -3.05 -2.00 1.67
CA MET A 41 -2.62 -2.22 3.05
C MET A 41 -1.25 -2.85 3.12
N ALA A 42 -0.60 -3.08 1.97
CA ALA A 42 0.72 -3.69 1.85
C ALA A 42 1.80 -2.61 1.69
N GLY A 43 2.92 -2.78 2.37
CA GLY A 43 4.03 -1.85 2.28
C GLY A 43 5.08 -2.04 3.38
N THR A 44 6.15 -1.26 3.28
CA THR A 44 7.11 -1.06 4.37
C THR A 44 6.76 0.24 5.07
N TRP A 45 6.69 0.22 6.39
CA TRP A 45 6.25 1.33 7.21
C TRP A 45 7.35 1.78 8.15
N TRP A 46 7.55 3.09 8.27
CA TRP A 46 8.34 3.69 9.33
C TRP A 46 7.43 3.99 10.52
N VAL A 47 7.62 3.26 11.61
CA VAL A 47 6.74 3.31 12.79
C VAL A 47 7.49 3.70 14.06
N THR A 48 6.76 4.31 14.97
CA THR A 48 7.17 4.49 16.37
C THR A 48 6.33 3.59 17.25
N MET A 49 6.78 3.38 18.49
CA MET A 49 6.08 2.55 19.46
C MET A 49 5.99 3.28 20.79
N SER A 50 4.85 3.14 21.47
CA SER A 50 4.69 3.52 22.87
C SER A 50 4.15 2.35 23.69
N LEU A 51 4.47 2.32 24.98
CA LEU A 51 3.94 1.35 25.94
C LEU A 51 3.18 2.15 26.99
N ASN A 52 1.86 1.95 27.07
CA ASN A 52 0.99 2.69 27.99
C ASN A 52 1.18 4.23 27.88
N GLY A 53 1.39 4.73 26.66
CA GLY A 53 1.63 6.15 26.37
C GLY A 53 3.06 6.63 26.55
N ALA A 54 3.96 5.83 27.15
CA ALA A 54 5.38 6.16 27.26
C ALA A 54 6.13 5.80 25.97
N PRO A 55 6.84 6.74 25.32
CA PRO A 55 7.61 6.46 24.11
C PRO A 55 8.62 5.32 24.31
N GLN A 56 8.69 4.42 23.34
CA GLN A 56 9.68 3.34 23.27
C GLN A 56 10.71 3.66 22.18
N LEU A 57 11.67 2.75 21.97
CA LEU A 57 12.69 2.83 20.91
C LEU A 57 13.61 4.07 20.99
N ALA A 58 13.66 4.73 22.15
CA ALA A 58 14.44 5.96 22.35
C ALA A 58 14.17 7.05 21.27
N GLY A 59 12.91 7.13 20.78
CA GLY A 59 12.52 8.08 19.74
C GLY A 59 12.95 7.71 18.32
N LYS A 60 13.53 6.52 18.12
CA LYS A 60 13.86 6.00 16.78
C LYS A 60 12.62 5.44 16.09
N HIS A 61 12.70 5.39 14.77
CA HIS A 61 11.70 4.73 13.94
C HIS A 61 12.15 3.30 13.64
N ALA A 62 11.21 2.37 13.67
CA ALA A 62 11.39 0.98 13.29
C ALA A 62 10.74 0.71 11.94
N LYS A 63 11.24 -0.29 11.20
CA LYS A 63 10.54 -0.81 10.03
C LYS A 63 9.63 -1.97 10.41
N ILE A 64 8.42 -1.93 9.90
CA ILE A 64 7.56 -3.10 9.80
C ILE A 64 7.10 -3.28 8.36
N ASN A 65 6.75 -4.50 8.00
CA ASN A 65 6.20 -4.82 6.69
C ASN A 65 4.79 -5.39 6.82
N THR A 66 3.93 -5.03 5.89
CA THR A 66 2.65 -5.68 5.66
C THR A 66 2.58 -6.15 4.20
N PHE A 67 2.07 -7.35 3.95
CA PHE A 67 2.02 -7.91 2.59
C PHE A 67 0.96 -9.00 2.47
N ASN A 68 0.63 -9.39 1.24
CA ASN A 68 -0.41 -10.37 0.97
C ASN A 68 -0.06 -11.75 1.52
N ALA A 69 -1.06 -12.44 2.06
CA ALA A 69 -0.95 -13.87 2.32
C ALA A 69 -0.84 -14.65 0.99
N THR A 70 -0.29 -15.87 1.04
CA THR A 70 -0.13 -16.74 -0.13
C THR A 70 -1.45 -17.02 -0.85
N ALA A 71 -2.57 -17.07 -0.12
CA ALA A 71 -3.90 -17.27 -0.68
C ALA A 71 -4.37 -16.08 -1.55
N ASP A 72 -3.86 -14.88 -1.28
CA ASP A 72 -4.17 -13.62 -1.97
C ASP A 72 -5.68 -13.40 -2.22
N ASP A 73 -6.51 -13.73 -1.23
CA ASP A 73 -7.97 -13.68 -1.34
C ASP A 73 -8.59 -12.46 -0.60
N GLY A 74 -7.74 -11.56 -0.11
CA GLY A 74 -8.14 -10.33 0.58
C GLY A 74 -8.62 -10.52 2.02
N LYS A 75 -8.60 -11.75 2.55
CA LYS A 75 -9.07 -12.04 3.92
C LYS A 75 -7.97 -11.92 4.97
N GLU A 76 -6.72 -12.15 4.58
CA GLU A 76 -5.57 -12.12 5.47
C GLU A 76 -4.41 -11.35 4.84
N LEU A 77 -3.63 -10.69 5.69
CA LEU A 77 -2.31 -10.17 5.36
C LEU A 77 -1.28 -10.65 6.37
N TRP A 78 -0.01 -10.64 5.99
CA TRP A 78 1.12 -10.81 6.90
C TRP A 78 1.50 -9.46 7.49
N ILE A 79 1.85 -9.46 8.78
CA ILE A 79 2.51 -8.36 9.48
C ILE A 79 3.83 -8.90 10.01
N GLN A 80 4.90 -8.20 9.72
CA GLN A 80 6.26 -8.62 10.05
C GLN A 80 7.04 -7.47 10.69
N ASP A 81 7.63 -7.77 11.83
CA ASP A 81 8.74 -7.04 12.42
C ASP A 81 10.01 -7.86 12.23
N THR A 82 11.02 -7.33 11.55
CA THR A 82 12.32 -8.01 11.38
C THR A 82 13.25 -7.87 12.59
N GLY A 83 12.75 -7.29 13.68
CA GLY A 83 13.47 -7.07 14.94
C GLY A 83 13.65 -5.59 15.29
N ASP A 84 13.21 -4.68 14.44
CA ASP A 84 13.34 -3.23 14.64
C ASP A 84 12.44 -2.73 15.79
N LEU A 85 11.29 -3.39 16.04
CA LEU A 85 10.48 -3.15 17.25
C LEU A 85 11.03 -3.86 18.49
N GLY A 86 12.03 -4.73 18.34
CA GLY A 86 12.60 -5.55 19.41
C GLY A 86 11.88 -6.87 19.67
N PHE A 87 10.91 -7.27 18.84
CA PHE A 87 10.18 -8.53 18.98
C PHE A 87 10.56 -9.58 17.94
N GLY A 88 10.77 -9.18 16.68
CA GLY A 88 11.15 -10.08 15.59
C GLY A 88 10.03 -11.05 15.16
N PHE A 89 8.77 -10.62 15.16
CA PHE A 89 7.63 -11.50 14.86
C PHE A 89 7.22 -11.48 13.39
N GLN A 90 6.56 -12.54 12.95
CA GLN A 90 5.75 -12.54 11.73
C GLN A 90 4.44 -13.31 11.98
N SER A 91 3.31 -12.65 11.75
CA SER A 91 2.00 -13.25 11.99
C SER A 91 0.96 -12.79 10.97
N LYS A 92 -0.09 -13.58 10.81
CA LYS A 92 -1.23 -13.22 9.97
C LYS A 92 -2.25 -12.39 10.75
N ALA A 93 -2.83 -11.42 10.07
CA ALA A 93 -3.98 -10.65 10.56
C ALA A 93 -5.14 -10.78 9.57
N ASN A 94 -6.36 -10.91 10.11
CA ASN A 94 -7.59 -10.84 9.35
C ASN A 94 -7.79 -9.41 8.84
N VAL A 95 -8.35 -9.27 7.65
CA VAL A 95 -8.48 -7.99 6.94
C VAL A 95 -9.96 -7.70 6.66
N ASN A 96 -10.33 -6.43 6.81
CA ASN A 96 -11.51 -5.85 6.20
C ASN A 96 -11.05 -4.75 5.22
N LEU A 97 -11.14 -5.06 3.93
CA LEU A 97 -10.68 -4.18 2.84
C LEU A 97 -11.57 -2.96 2.64
N ALA A 98 -12.84 -2.99 3.05
CA ALA A 98 -13.73 -1.84 2.92
C ALA A 98 -13.33 -0.73 3.90
N ASP A 99 -12.95 -1.12 5.11
CA ASP A 99 -12.60 -0.19 6.19
C ASP A 99 -11.08 0.01 6.35
N LEU A 100 -10.28 -0.72 5.58
CA LEU A 100 -8.82 -0.81 5.68
C LEU A 100 -8.36 -1.14 7.11
N THR A 101 -9.08 -2.07 7.76
CA THR A 101 -8.76 -2.52 9.11
C THR A 101 -8.22 -3.93 9.13
N PHE A 102 -7.43 -4.23 10.17
CA PHE A 102 -6.88 -5.55 10.38
C PHE A 102 -6.83 -5.91 11.87
N THR A 103 -7.02 -7.18 12.18
CA THR A 103 -7.01 -7.70 13.54
C THR A 103 -6.36 -9.07 13.62
N ALA A 104 -5.73 -9.35 14.76
CA ALA A 104 -5.19 -10.67 15.07
C ALA A 104 -5.54 -11.01 16.51
N THR A 105 -5.95 -12.25 16.78
CA THR A 105 -6.26 -12.71 18.14
C THR A 105 -5.51 -13.99 18.38
N ASN A 106 -4.51 -13.95 19.27
CA ASN A 106 -3.62 -15.07 19.55
C ASN A 106 -3.06 -15.71 18.25
N ALA A 107 -2.79 -14.90 17.23
CA ALA A 107 -2.29 -15.37 15.96
C ALA A 107 -0.86 -15.90 16.15
N LYS A 108 -0.56 -17.04 15.52
CA LYS A 108 0.74 -17.69 15.67
C LYS A 108 1.85 -16.77 15.13
N ASP A 109 2.86 -16.49 15.93
CA ASP A 109 4.14 -15.99 15.41
C ASP A 109 4.89 -17.16 14.77
N VAL A 110 5.24 -17.04 13.48
CA VAL A 110 5.97 -18.11 12.77
C VAL A 110 7.45 -18.15 13.14
N ASN A 111 7.97 -17.09 13.75
CA ASN A 111 9.38 -16.99 14.15
C ASN A 111 9.64 -17.51 15.58
N SER A 112 8.59 -17.78 16.37
CA SER A 112 8.76 -18.17 17.77
C SER A 112 7.60 -19.03 18.32
N ALA A 113 7.67 -19.37 19.61
CA ALA A 113 6.56 -20.01 20.31
C ALA A 113 5.42 -19.03 20.66
N ALA A 114 5.66 -17.73 20.56
CA ALA A 114 4.71 -16.69 20.95
C ALA A 114 3.49 -16.61 20.00
N THR A 115 2.47 -15.92 20.47
CA THR A 115 1.35 -15.40 19.71
C THR A 115 1.32 -13.87 19.71
N VAL A 116 0.74 -13.32 18.64
CA VAL A 116 0.52 -11.91 18.40
C VAL A 116 -0.98 -11.60 18.47
N THR A 117 -1.32 -10.57 19.23
CA THR A 117 -2.68 -10.01 19.25
C THR A 117 -2.60 -8.57 18.80
N ILE A 118 -3.40 -8.23 17.79
CA ILE A 118 -3.53 -6.88 17.25
C ILE A 118 -4.97 -6.43 17.35
N THR A 119 -5.17 -5.34 18.08
CA THR A 119 -6.43 -4.61 18.18
C THR A 119 -6.34 -3.28 17.45
N ALA A 120 -7.48 -2.77 16.98
CA ALA A 120 -7.60 -1.48 16.32
C ALA A 120 -6.62 -1.24 15.14
N GLY A 121 -6.16 -2.30 14.45
CA GLY A 121 -5.29 -2.18 13.29
C GLY A 121 -6.01 -1.45 12.16
N LYS A 122 -5.40 -0.38 11.64
CA LYS A 122 -5.98 0.43 10.56
C LYS A 122 -4.92 1.11 9.70
N VAL A 123 -5.17 1.14 8.39
CA VAL A 123 -4.46 1.98 7.43
C VAL A 123 -5.34 3.19 7.10
N PHE A 124 -4.75 4.37 7.11
CA PHE A 124 -5.41 5.63 6.76
C PHE A 124 -4.79 6.20 5.49
N THR A 125 -5.56 6.21 4.41
CA THR A 125 -5.10 6.69 3.11
C THR A 125 -4.85 8.20 3.11
N GLY A 126 -3.65 8.60 2.72
CA GLY A 126 -3.24 10.01 2.58
C GLY A 126 -3.26 10.82 3.88
N GLN A 127 -3.29 10.17 5.05
CA GLN A 127 -3.31 10.85 6.36
C GLN A 127 -1.93 10.94 7.03
N GLY A 128 -0.89 10.40 6.40
CA GLY A 128 0.49 10.48 6.86
C GLY A 128 1.24 11.67 6.25
N LYS A 129 2.31 12.09 6.95
CA LYS A 129 3.30 13.05 6.46
C LYS A 129 4.69 12.45 6.63
N SER A 130 5.44 12.37 5.52
CA SER A 130 6.84 11.95 5.55
C SER A 130 7.72 13.00 6.24
N LYS A 131 8.98 12.65 6.52
CA LYS A 131 9.96 13.57 7.13
C LYS A 131 10.23 14.79 6.25
N GLY A 132 10.24 14.62 4.93
CA GLY A 132 10.29 15.67 3.92
C GLY A 132 8.95 16.39 3.66
N GLY A 133 7.86 15.98 4.32
CA GLY A 133 6.55 16.62 4.25
C GLY A 133 5.61 16.11 3.16
N HIS A 134 5.97 15.03 2.46
CA HIS A 134 5.11 14.42 1.45
C HIS A 134 3.89 13.76 2.08
N VAL A 135 2.73 13.88 1.42
CA VAL A 135 1.52 13.14 1.81
C VAL A 135 1.78 11.66 1.53
N THR A 136 1.52 10.82 2.54
CA THR A 136 1.67 9.37 2.46
C THR A 136 0.54 8.70 3.24
N ASP A 137 0.41 7.38 3.15
CA ASP A 137 -0.52 6.63 3.99
C ASP A 137 0.04 6.51 5.41
N SER A 138 -0.83 6.37 6.40
CA SER A 138 -0.42 6.09 7.78
C SER A 138 -1.02 4.78 8.29
N ILE A 139 -0.37 4.20 9.29
CA ILE A 139 -0.78 2.95 9.93
C ILE A 139 -0.86 3.15 11.44
N TYR A 140 -1.81 2.47 12.07
CA TYR A 140 -1.97 2.40 13.51
C TYR A 140 -2.34 0.96 13.90
N MET A 141 -1.82 0.49 15.03
CA MET A 141 -2.26 -0.74 15.68
C MET A 141 -1.95 -0.72 17.18
N GLU A 142 -2.80 -1.40 17.94
CA GLU A 142 -2.49 -1.81 19.31
C GLU A 142 -1.99 -3.25 19.29
N LEU A 143 -0.81 -3.48 19.85
CA LEU A 143 -0.08 -4.74 19.76
C LEU A 143 0.15 -5.32 21.17
N GLN A 144 -0.07 -6.63 21.29
CA GLN A 144 0.36 -7.43 22.43
C GLN A 144 1.07 -8.68 21.93
N ILE A 145 2.19 -9.01 22.56
CA ILE A 145 2.97 -10.23 22.29
C ILE A 145 2.92 -11.10 23.53
N SER A 146 2.52 -12.37 23.40
CA SER A 146 2.40 -13.30 24.55
C SER A 146 3.70 -13.56 25.31
N SER A 147 4.88 -13.36 24.70
CA SER A 147 6.18 -13.45 25.38
C SER A 147 6.44 -12.27 26.32
N ASN A 148 5.64 -11.20 26.21
CA ASN A 148 5.66 -10.07 27.13
C ASN A 148 4.22 -9.70 27.57
N PRO A 149 3.57 -10.57 28.36
CA PRO A 149 2.16 -10.46 28.67
C PRO A 149 1.84 -9.21 29.51
N GLY A 150 0.66 -8.64 29.31
CA GLY A 150 0.18 -7.46 30.04
C GLY A 150 0.65 -6.12 29.46
N ASN A 151 1.63 -6.12 28.55
CA ASN A 151 2.10 -4.91 27.89
C ASN A 151 1.29 -4.60 26.62
N LYS A 152 0.65 -3.43 26.61
CA LYS A 152 -0.11 -2.90 25.46
C LYS A 152 0.72 -1.86 24.73
N TYR A 153 1.22 -2.24 23.57
CA TYR A 153 1.98 -1.35 22.71
C TYR A 153 1.04 -0.64 21.75
N VAL A 154 1.27 0.64 21.51
CA VAL A 154 0.68 1.36 20.39
C VAL A 154 1.78 1.55 19.37
N VAL A 155 1.59 1.02 18.17
CA VAL A 155 2.51 1.16 17.04
C VAL A 155 1.82 1.97 15.96
N SER A 156 2.43 3.08 15.57
CA SER A 156 1.88 3.95 14.54
C SER A 156 2.97 4.61 13.72
N GLY A 157 2.65 4.95 12.47
CA GLY A 157 3.62 5.52 11.56
C GLY A 157 3.10 5.75 10.16
N ILE A 158 4.04 5.79 9.22
CA ILE A 158 3.79 6.19 7.83
C ILE A 158 4.32 5.16 6.83
N LEU A 159 3.72 5.12 5.65
CA LEU A 159 4.23 4.34 4.53
C LEU A 159 5.54 4.95 4.03
N ARG A 160 6.58 4.12 3.87
CA ARG A 160 7.88 4.52 3.36
C ARG A 160 7.77 5.00 1.90
N THR A 161 8.19 6.23 1.66
CA THR A 161 8.13 6.87 0.32
C THR A 161 9.23 6.37 -0.62
N LYS A 162 10.32 5.82 -0.06
CA LYS A 162 11.56 5.40 -0.75
C LYS A 162 12.41 6.56 -1.26
N PHE A 163 12.12 7.80 -0.84
CA PHE A 163 13.06 8.90 -0.94
C PHE A 163 14.04 8.83 0.24
N ASP A 164 15.33 9.00 -0.03
CA ASP A 164 16.37 8.87 0.99
C ASP A 164 16.21 9.93 2.09
N GLU A 165 15.66 11.11 1.76
CA GLU A 165 15.39 12.19 2.70
C GLU A 165 14.32 11.79 3.75
N ASP A 166 13.45 10.86 3.39
CA ASP A 166 12.34 10.38 4.22
C ASP A 166 12.68 9.16 5.10
N ASP A 167 13.86 8.58 4.93
CA ASP A 167 14.32 7.47 5.73
C ASP A 167 14.90 7.91 7.09
N TYR A 168 14.91 6.96 8.04
CA TYR A 168 15.30 7.13 9.45
C TYR A 168 16.51 6.29 9.83
#